data_AF-A0A6N2CUD4-F1
#
_entry.id   AF-A0A6N2CUD4-F1
#
_cell.length_a   1.000
_cell.length_b   1.000
_cell.length_c   1.000
_cell.angle_alpha   90.00
_cell.angle_beta   90.00
_cell.angle_gamma   90.00
#
_symmetry.space_group_name_H-M   'P 1'
#
loop_
_entity.id
_entity.type
_entity.pdbx_description
1 polymer ?
#
loop_
_entity_poly.entity_id
_entity_poly.type
_entity_poly.pdbx_seq_one_letter_code
_entity_poly.pdbx_strand_id
1 'polypeptide(L)'
;MIFAYFWKNFFIMGSKVLFIFTLISGLFFQVLPSQTTYSIVAVDPITGEVGSAGASCVDLDRFGFETDDFVGELFPGEGAINTQAWYIPRNQQNAAKKFESGMSPDQIIQWLTKNDADGNPNLRQYGLVRMVKDGAQAAAFTGDSTISYAGQIVGDNYAIQGNILSGADVLERMEEAFLTTEGDLTCKLLAALEAAAFPGADTRCLGNITSSLFAYLKVAQPSDPKDEPSVLYSVRTAMGDEKEPVILLRNKMRAEGLCR
;
A
#
# COMPACT_ATOMS: atom_id res chain seq x y z
N MET A 1 32.45 -17.61 47.88
CA MET A 1 33.06 -17.14 49.15
C MET A 1 34.38 -17.88 49.31
N ILE A 2 35.44 -17.16 49.67
CA ILE A 2 36.86 -17.56 49.80
C ILE A 2 37.75 -17.08 48.63
N PHE A 3 38.37 -15.95 48.93
CA PHE A 3 39.49 -15.27 48.27
C PHE A 3 40.79 -16.08 48.33
N ALA A 4 41.66 -15.89 47.34
CA ALA A 4 43.10 -16.07 47.48
C ALA A 4 43.81 -14.76 47.06
N TYR A 5 44.58 -14.22 48.01
CA TYR A 5 45.55 -13.14 47.88
C TYR A 5 46.80 -13.64 47.13
N PHE A 6 47.46 -12.80 46.32
CA PHE A 6 48.81 -12.28 46.61
C PHE A 6 49.34 -11.36 45.49
N TRP A 7 50.21 -10.45 45.91
CA TRP A 7 50.67 -9.21 45.31
C TRP A 7 52.12 -9.33 44.81
N LYS A 8 52.50 -8.68 43.69
CA LYS A 8 53.63 -7.70 43.61
C LYS A 8 54.07 -7.32 42.18
N ASN A 9 53.99 -6.00 41.94
CA ASN A 9 54.99 -5.06 41.39
C ASN A 9 55.56 -5.19 39.96
N PHE A 10 55.13 -4.23 39.12
CA PHE A 10 55.93 -3.20 38.43
C PHE A 10 57.33 -3.58 37.92
N PHE A 11 57.53 -3.59 36.59
CA PHE A 11 58.22 -2.53 35.83
C PHE A 11 58.27 -2.85 34.32
N ILE A 12 58.34 -1.78 33.52
CA ILE A 12 58.86 -1.64 32.13
C ILE A 12 57.83 -0.97 31.18
N MET A 13 57.88 0.36 31.23
CA MET A 13 58.15 1.29 30.12
C MET A 13 57.63 0.94 28.71
N GLY A 14 56.79 1.84 28.19
CA GLY A 14 56.82 2.21 26.77
C GLY A 14 55.62 1.80 25.92
N SER A 15 54.56 2.62 25.92
CA SER A 15 53.98 3.21 24.70
C SER A 15 52.66 3.90 25.04
N LYS A 16 52.57 5.18 24.70
CA LYS A 16 51.34 5.95 24.74
C LYS A 16 50.38 5.38 23.71
N VAL A 17 49.44 4.51 24.13
CA VAL A 17 48.29 4.16 23.29
C VAL A 17 47.23 5.23 23.52
N LEU A 18 47.19 6.19 22.59
CA LEU A 18 46.15 7.20 22.51
C LEU A 18 44.86 6.51 22.04
N PHE A 19 43.93 6.21 22.95
CA PHE A 19 42.59 5.76 22.57
C PHE A 19 41.80 6.96 22.02
N ILE A 20 41.80 7.09 20.69
CA ILE A 20 40.87 7.97 19.98
C ILE A 20 39.51 7.26 20.00
N PHE A 21 38.62 7.70 20.88
CA PHE A 21 37.19 7.38 20.78
C PHE A 21 36.60 8.16 19.61
N THR A 22 36.56 7.56 18.43
CA THR A 22 35.78 8.09 17.32
C THR A 22 34.31 7.88 17.66
N LEU A 23 33.64 8.96 18.08
CA LEU A 23 32.18 9.00 18.21
C LEU A 23 31.60 8.89 16.79
N ILE A 24 31.34 7.68 16.32
CA ILE A 24 30.51 7.47 15.13
C ILE A 24 29.08 7.72 15.59
N SER A 25 28.63 8.97 15.48
CA SER A 25 27.21 9.30 15.49
C SER A 25 26.59 8.65 14.25
N GLY A 26 26.14 7.41 14.41
CA GLY A 26 25.30 6.74 13.43
C GLY A 26 24.01 7.54 13.30
N LEU A 27 23.91 8.35 12.25
CA LEU A 27 22.63 8.80 11.73
C LEU A 27 21.89 7.55 11.27
N PHE A 28 21.11 6.96 12.18
CA PHE A 28 20.08 6.02 11.82
C PHE A 28 19.04 6.80 11.01
N PHE A 29 19.20 6.80 9.69
CA PHE A 29 18.08 7.05 8.81
C PHE A 29 17.09 5.92 9.08
N GLN A 30 16.06 6.23 9.87
CA GLN A 30 14.87 5.41 10.00
C GLN A 30 14.14 5.48 8.66
N VAL A 31 14.59 4.65 7.73
CA VAL A 31 13.89 4.42 6.46
C VAL A 31 12.61 3.67 6.82
N LEU A 32 11.45 4.33 6.68
CA LEU A 32 10.15 3.69 6.86
C LEU A 32 9.87 2.81 5.63
N PRO A 33 9.81 1.47 5.74
CA PRO A 33 9.35 0.65 4.63
C PRO A 33 7.84 0.81 4.50
N SER A 34 7.38 1.61 3.54
CA SER A 34 6.02 1.47 3.06
C SER A 34 5.98 0.37 2.00
N GLN A 35 5.09 -0.60 2.18
CA GLN A 35 4.92 -1.70 1.25
C GLN A 35 3.44 -2.12 1.26
N THR A 36 2.55 -1.40 0.55
CA THR A 36 1.24 -1.98 0.20
C THR A 36 1.45 -3.10 -0.82
N THR A 37 0.70 -4.18 -0.68
CA THR A 37 1.01 -5.45 -1.33
C THR A 37 0.23 -5.62 -2.61
N TYR A 38 -1.07 -5.45 -2.57
CA TYR A 38 -1.91 -5.41 -3.75
C TYR A 38 -3.08 -4.47 -3.52
N SER A 39 -3.41 -3.69 -4.54
CA SER A 39 -4.44 -2.68 -4.46
C SER A 39 -5.07 -2.44 -5.83
N ILE A 40 -6.26 -1.85 -5.82
CA ILE A 40 -7.03 -1.49 -7.00
C ILE A 40 -7.64 -0.11 -6.81
N VAL A 41 -7.61 0.70 -7.86
CA VAL A 41 -8.50 1.85 -8.03
C VAL A 41 -9.46 1.58 -9.18
N ALA A 42 -10.70 2.03 -9.05
CA ALA A 42 -11.69 1.88 -10.10
C ALA A 42 -12.73 3.00 -10.07
N VAL A 43 -13.39 3.22 -11.20
CA VAL A 43 -14.60 4.05 -11.30
C VAL A 43 -15.72 3.27 -11.97
N ASP A 44 -16.96 3.56 -11.62
CA ASP A 44 -18.11 3.13 -12.40
C ASP A 44 -18.60 4.32 -13.24
N PRO A 45 -18.43 4.28 -14.59
CA PRO A 45 -18.82 5.40 -15.43
C PRO A 45 -20.33 5.58 -15.58
N ILE A 46 -21.14 4.60 -15.16
CA ILE A 46 -22.60 4.67 -15.20
C ILE A 46 -23.13 5.41 -13.96
N THR A 47 -22.62 5.06 -12.77
CA THR A 47 -23.09 5.63 -11.50
C THR A 47 -22.28 6.85 -11.05
N GLY A 48 -21.04 6.98 -11.53
CA GLY A 48 -20.07 7.97 -11.07
C GLY A 48 -19.38 7.60 -9.76
N GLU A 49 -19.59 6.38 -9.25
CA GLU A 49 -18.87 5.89 -8.08
C GLU A 49 -17.36 5.81 -8.36
N VAL A 50 -16.56 6.17 -7.36
CA VAL A 50 -15.11 6.08 -7.41
C VAL A 50 -14.61 5.33 -6.20
N GLY A 51 -13.63 4.44 -6.36
CA GLY A 51 -13.21 3.57 -5.27
C GLY A 51 -11.74 3.18 -5.29
N SER A 52 -11.28 2.82 -4.10
CA SER A 52 -9.94 2.31 -3.83
C SER A 52 -10.03 1.20 -2.78
N ALA A 53 -9.31 0.12 -3.01
CA ALA A 53 -9.20 -0.99 -2.07
C ALA A 53 -7.78 -1.54 -2.07
N GLY A 54 -7.33 -2.08 -0.95
CA GLY A 54 -6.00 -2.66 -0.86
C GLY A 54 -5.77 -3.47 0.41
N ALA A 55 -4.76 -4.32 0.38
CA ALA A 55 -4.32 -5.10 1.53
C ALA A 55 -2.80 -5.23 1.57
N SER A 56 -2.25 -5.42 2.78
CA SER A 56 -0.81 -5.58 2.95
C SER A 56 -0.36 -6.23 4.24
N CYS A 57 0.78 -6.92 4.18
CA CYS A 57 1.48 -7.49 5.34
C CYS A 57 2.31 -6.47 6.15
N VAL A 58 2.12 -5.16 5.94
CA VAL A 58 2.75 -4.15 6.79
C VAL A 58 2.01 -4.07 8.12
N ASP A 59 2.79 -4.16 9.20
CA ASP A 59 2.31 -3.95 10.57
C ASP A 59 2.14 -2.44 10.82
N LEU A 60 0.94 -1.93 10.51
CA LEU A 60 0.63 -0.50 10.59
C LEU A 60 0.81 0.06 12.01
N ASP A 61 0.54 -0.74 13.04
CA ASP A 61 0.68 -0.32 14.44
C ASP A 61 2.15 -0.16 14.82
N ARG A 62 3.01 -1.09 14.38
CA ARG A 62 4.46 -0.98 14.58
C ARG A 62 5.06 0.25 13.89
N PHE A 63 4.50 0.68 12.75
CA PHE A 63 4.96 1.85 12.01
C PHE A 63 4.23 3.15 12.34
N GLY A 64 3.22 3.11 13.24
CA GLY A 64 2.52 4.30 13.73
C GLY A 64 1.62 4.98 12.70
N PHE A 65 1.02 4.23 11.77
CA PHE A 65 0.04 4.78 10.83
C PHE A 65 -1.32 5.00 11.50
N GLU A 66 -1.88 6.21 11.33
CA GLU A 66 -3.18 6.59 11.89
C GLU A 66 -4.36 5.96 11.13
N THR A 67 -4.27 5.85 9.80
CA THR A 67 -5.31 5.29 8.94
C THR A 67 -4.79 4.13 8.09
N ASP A 68 -5.72 3.29 7.62
CA ASP A 68 -5.41 2.04 6.91
C ASP A 68 -5.43 2.22 5.40
N ASP A 69 -6.14 3.25 4.94
CA ASP A 69 -6.45 3.56 3.55
C ASP A 69 -5.56 4.66 2.98
N PHE A 70 -4.46 4.99 3.68
CA PHE A 70 -3.56 6.12 3.40
C PHE A 70 -2.92 6.09 2.00
N VAL A 71 -2.87 4.93 1.35
CA VAL A 71 -2.35 4.78 -0.01
C VAL A 71 -3.36 5.23 -1.06
N GLY A 72 -4.65 5.28 -0.73
CA GLY A 72 -5.73 5.65 -1.63
C GLY A 72 -6.19 7.09 -1.42
N GLU A 73 -6.60 7.77 -2.48
CA GLU A 73 -7.27 9.07 -2.43
C GLU A 73 -8.40 9.08 -3.46
N LEU A 74 -9.57 9.56 -3.05
CA LEU A 74 -10.78 9.57 -3.87
C LEU A 74 -11.14 11.01 -4.24
N PHE A 75 -11.57 11.19 -5.48
CA PHE A 75 -12.11 12.43 -6.02
C PHE A 75 -13.57 12.14 -6.41
N PRO A 76 -14.55 12.40 -5.52
CA PRO A 76 -15.95 12.07 -5.73
C PRO A 76 -16.45 12.44 -7.14
N GLY A 77 -16.97 11.45 -7.88
CA GLY A 77 -17.46 11.65 -9.26
C GLY A 77 -16.38 11.85 -10.33
N GLU A 78 -15.11 11.92 -9.97
CA GLU A 78 -14.01 12.21 -10.90
C GLU A 78 -12.99 11.08 -11.02
N GLY A 79 -12.58 10.41 -9.94
CA GLY A 79 -11.62 9.31 -10.03
C GLY A 79 -10.94 8.96 -8.71
N ALA A 80 -9.87 8.17 -8.80
CA ALA A 80 -9.15 7.64 -7.65
C ALA A 80 -7.66 7.43 -7.96
N ILE A 81 -6.85 7.52 -6.91
CA ILE A 81 -5.39 7.38 -6.95
C ILE A 81 -4.95 6.41 -5.85
N ASN A 82 -4.12 5.42 -6.19
CA ASN A 82 -3.30 4.68 -5.25
C ASN A 82 -1.82 5.02 -5.46
N THR A 83 -1.09 5.29 -4.38
CA THR A 83 0.38 5.32 -4.40
C THR A 83 0.95 4.35 -3.36
N GLN A 84 1.87 3.49 -3.79
CA GLN A 84 2.44 2.42 -2.96
C GLN A 84 3.88 2.10 -3.37
N ALA A 85 4.46 1.04 -2.79
CA ALA A 85 5.85 0.62 -2.89
C ALA A 85 6.81 1.76 -2.53
N TRP A 86 7.41 1.67 -1.33
CA TRP A 86 8.16 2.79 -0.76
C TRP A 86 7.39 4.11 -0.85
N TYR A 87 6.12 4.08 -0.40
CA TYR A 87 5.22 5.24 -0.36
C TYR A 87 5.89 6.48 0.21
N ILE A 88 5.60 7.60 -0.42
CA ILE A 88 5.99 8.92 0.06
C ILE A 88 4.72 9.79 0.07
N PRO A 89 4.30 10.32 1.24
CA PRO A 89 3.13 11.19 1.33
C PRO A 89 3.19 12.38 0.35
N ARG A 90 4.39 12.92 0.11
CA ARG A 90 4.60 13.99 -0.88
C ARG A 90 4.23 13.58 -2.31
N ASN A 91 4.46 12.33 -2.72
CA ASN A 91 4.07 11.86 -4.05
C ASN A 91 2.55 11.73 -4.16
N GLN A 92 1.86 11.21 -3.14
CA GLN A 92 0.40 11.20 -3.07
C GLN A 92 -0.18 12.62 -3.19
N GLN A 93 0.31 13.56 -2.37
CA GLN A 93 -0.11 14.97 -2.42
C GLN A 93 0.16 15.63 -3.77
N ASN A 94 1.27 15.28 -4.42
CA ASN A 94 1.58 15.79 -5.75
C ASN A 94 0.61 15.20 -6.80
N ALA A 95 0.33 13.89 -6.73
CA ALA A 95 -0.62 13.22 -7.61
C ALA A 95 -2.01 13.87 -7.50
N ALA A 96 -2.48 14.12 -6.28
CA ALA A 96 -3.74 14.80 -6.01
C ALA A 96 -3.81 16.20 -6.64
N LYS A 97 -2.78 17.03 -6.43
CA LYS A 97 -2.71 18.37 -7.04
C LYS A 97 -2.73 18.31 -8.57
N LYS A 98 -2.12 17.28 -9.17
CA LYS A 98 -2.15 17.10 -10.63
C LYS A 98 -3.51 16.64 -11.12
N PHE A 99 -4.15 15.76 -10.36
CA PHE A 99 -5.51 15.32 -10.60
C PHE A 99 -6.51 16.49 -10.56
N GLU A 100 -6.45 17.34 -9.53
CA GLU A 100 -7.28 18.54 -9.40
C GLU A 100 -7.02 19.57 -10.51
N SER A 101 -5.80 19.59 -11.07
CA SER A 101 -5.48 20.43 -12.23
C SER A 101 -6.00 19.88 -13.57
N GLY A 102 -6.71 18.76 -13.56
CA GLY A 102 -7.32 18.14 -14.73
C GLY A 102 -6.37 17.31 -15.59
N MET A 103 -5.20 16.90 -15.06
CA MET A 103 -4.30 16.01 -15.80
C MET A 103 -4.88 14.60 -15.94
N SER A 104 -4.61 13.95 -17.06
CA SER A 104 -4.97 12.54 -17.26
C SER A 104 -4.11 11.60 -16.39
N PRO A 105 -4.56 10.37 -16.10
CA PRO A 105 -3.78 9.36 -15.38
C PRO A 105 -2.34 9.22 -15.90
N ASP A 106 -2.15 9.07 -17.21
CA ASP A 106 -0.82 8.98 -17.83
C ASP A 106 0.05 10.22 -17.60
N GLN A 107 -0.55 11.41 -17.73
CA GLN A 107 0.16 12.67 -17.50
C GLN A 107 0.62 12.79 -16.04
N ILE A 108 -0.21 12.34 -15.10
CA ILE A 108 0.15 12.33 -13.67
C ILE A 108 1.30 11.34 -13.43
N ILE A 109 1.24 10.13 -13.99
CA ILE A 109 2.34 9.15 -13.87
C ILE A 109 3.64 9.69 -14.46
N GLN A 110 3.60 10.27 -15.66
CA GLN A 110 4.79 10.88 -16.28
C GLN A 110 5.35 12.02 -15.41
N TRP A 111 4.46 12.81 -14.79
CA TRP A 111 4.89 13.87 -13.89
C TRP A 111 5.52 13.29 -12.62
N LEU A 112 4.90 12.30 -11.97
CA LEU A 112 5.39 11.68 -10.74
C LEU A 112 6.73 10.97 -10.96
N THR A 113 6.89 10.25 -12.07
CA THR A 113 8.15 9.56 -12.40
C THR A 113 9.29 10.55 -12.63
N LYS A 114 9.03 11.68 -13.30
CA LYS A 114 10.03 12.74 -13.50
C LYS A 114 10.33 13.56 -12.23
N ASN A 115 9.38 13.65 -11.30
CA ASN A 115 9.45 14.52 -10.13
C ASN A 115 9.27 13.75 -8.82
N ASP A 116 9.73 12.49 -8.77
CA ASP A 116 9.67 11.66 -7.55
C ASP A 116 10.29 12.43 -6.38
N ALA A 117 9.60 12.46 -5.24
CA ALA A 117 10.02 13.27 -4.11
C ALA A 117 11.42 12.93 -3.57
N ASP A 118 11.87 11.68 -3.72
CA ASP A 118 13.23 11.25 -3.36
C ASP A 118 14.13 11.05 -4.59
N GLY A 119 13.65 11.40 -5.79
CA GLY A 119 14.39 11.25 -7.04
C GLY A 119 14.61 9.80 -7.49
N ASN A 120 13.85 8.83 -6.96
CA ASN A 120 13.96 7.42 -7.34
C ASN A 120 12.58 6.79 -7.61
N PRO A 121 11.98 7.08 -8.78
CA PRO A 121 10.68 6.52 -9.15
C PRO A 121 10.72 4.99 -9.29
N ASN A 122 11.89 4.37 -9.50
CA ASN A 122 11.99 2.93 -9.72
C ASN A 122 11.61 2.10 -8.48
N LEU A 123 11.47 2.71 -7.31
CA LEU A 123 11.00 2.06 -6.09
C LEU A 123 9.48 2.14 -5.90
N ARG A 124 8.76 2.84 -6.78
CA ARG A 124 7.37 3.27 -6.59
C ARG A 124 6.38 2.44 -7.39
N GLN A 125 5.14 2.47 -6.93
CA GLN A 125 3.97 2.01 -7.67
C GLN A 125 2.85 3.04 -7.61
N TYR A 126 2.22 3.30 -8.75
CA TYR A 126 1.11 4.24 -8.89
C TYR A 126 -0.02 3.59 -9.67
N GLY A 127 -1.26 3.79 -9.23
CA GLY A 127 -2.47 3.41 -9.94
C GLY A 127 -3.43 4.58 -9.95
N LEU A 128 -3.93 4.94 -11.12
CA LEU A 128 -4.82 6.08 -11.28
C LEU A 128 -5.95 5.73 -12.22
N VAL A 129 -7.14 6.24 -11.91
CA VAL A 129 -8.30 6.18 -12.78
C VAL A 129 -9.01 7.53 -12.73
N ARG A 130 -9.53 7.97 -13.88
CA ARG A 130 -10.26 9.22 -14.04
C ARG A 130 -11.45 9.04 -14.96
N MET A 131 -12.60 9.55 -14.55
CA MET A 131 -13.78 9.78 -15.38
C MET A 131 -13.46 10.77 -16.50
N VAL A 132 -13.85 10.40 -17.72
CA VAL A 132 -13.80 11.26 -18.90
C VAL A 132 -15.17 11.30 -19.56
N LYS A 133 -15.37 12.21 -20.51
CA LYS A 133 -16.69 12.46 -21.12
C LYS A 133 -17.42 11.18 -21.59
N ASP A 134 -16.67 10.24 -22.17
CA ASP A 134 -17.22 9.03 -22.80
C ASP A 134 -16.72 7.74 -22.12
N GLY A 135 -16.44 7.78 -20.81
CA GLY A 135 -16.03 6.60 -20.05
C GLY A 135 -15.01 6.92 -18.96
N ALA A 136 -13.94 6.14 -18.91
CA ALA A 136 -12.84 6.34 -17.97
C ALA A 136 -11.49 6.21 -18.69
N GLN A 137 -10.46 6.71 -18.04
CA GLN A 137 -9.06 6.43 -18.37
C GLN A 137 -8.39 5.89 -17.12
N ALA A 138 -7.54 4.90 -17.28
CA ALA A 138 -6.72 4.37 -16.21
C ALA A 138 -5.26 4.30 -16.64
N ALA A 139 -4.36 4.42 -15.67
CA ALA A 139 -2.94 4.22 -15.89
C ALA A 139 -2.29 3.65 -14.62
N ALA A 140 -1.23 2.87 -14.81
CA ALA A 140 -0.43 2.35 -13.71
C ALA A 140 1.06 2.44 -14.01
N PHE A 141 1.88 2.48 -12.96
CA PHE A 141 3.33 2.44 -13.05
C PHE A 141 3.89 1.55 -11.94
N THR A 142 4.86 0.73 -12.29
CA THR A 142 5.60 -0.17 -11.40
C THR A 142 7.07 0.02 -11.72
N GLY A 143 7.80 0.60 -10.78
CA GLY A 143 9.22 0.82 -10.95
C GLY A 143 10.02 -0.49 -10.98
N ASP A 144 11.09 -0.51 -11.77
CA ASP A 144 11.91 -1.71 -12.01
C ASP A 144 12.63 -2.25 -10.75
N SER A 145 12.72 -1.43 -9.69
CA SER A 145 13.35 -1.79 -8.41
C SER A 145 12.35 -2.10 -7.30
N THR A 146 11.07 -2.26 -7.64
CA THR A 146 10.07 -2.80 -6.73
C THR A 146 10.32 -4.28 -6.46
N ILE A 147 10.04 -4.74 -5.24
CA ILE A 147 10.41 -6.10 -4.81
C ILE A 147 9.51 -7.13 -5.50
N SER A 148 10.13 -8.08 -6.19
CA SER A 148 9.42 -9.11 -6.96
C SER A 148 8.66 -10.13 -6.08
N TYR A 149 7.58 -10.74 -6.56
CA TYR A 149 6.89 -10.37 -7.81
C TYR A 149 6.24 -8.99 -7.67
N ALA A 150 6.42 -8.15 -8.69
CA ALA A 150 5.82 -6.84 -8.76
C ALA A 150 5.28 -6.60 -10.17
N GLY A 151 4.10 -6.01 -10.26
CA GLY A 151 3.43 -5.78 -11.52
C GLY A 151 2.19 -4.93 -11.38
N GLN A 152 1.51 -4.77 -12.51
CA GLN A 152 0.29 -3.99 -12.63
C GLN A 152 -0.58 -4.52 -13.75
N ILE A 153 -1.87 -4.23 -13.65
CA ILE A 153 -2.87 -4.48 -14.68
C ILE A 153 -3.67 -3.19 -14.86
N VAL A 154 -3.95 -2.81 -16.10
CA VAL A 154 -4.73 -1.61 -16.45
C VAL A 154 -5.87 -2.04 -17.35
N GLY A 155 -7.10 -1.81 -16.90
CA GLY A 155 -8.30 -1.98 -17.71
C GLY A 155 -8.93 -0.64 -18.08
N ASP A 156 -10.15 -0.68 -18.62
CA ASP A 156 -10.83 0.52 -19.13
C ASP A 156 -11.15 1.54 -18.03
N ASN A 157 -11.56 1.06 -16.85
CA ASN A 157 -12.04 1.86 -15.73
C ASN A 157 -11.42 1.46 -14.38
N TYR A 158 -10.27 0.78 -14.40
CA TYR A 158 -9.56 0.38 -13.20
C TYR A 158 -8.06 0.21 -13.45
N ALA A 159 -7.29 0.27 -12.36
CA ALA A 159 -5.87 -0.06 -12.35
C ALA A 159 -5.53 -0.85 -11.09
N ILE A 160 -4.87 -2.00 -11.25
CA ILE A 160 -4.41 -2.90 -10.19
C ILE A 160 -2.89 -2.84 -10.11
N GLN A 161 -2.32 -2.79 -8.91
CA GLN A 161 -0.87 -2.88 -8.70
C GLN A 161 -0.57 -3.80 -7.53
N GLY A 162 0.59 -4.45 -7.58
CA GLY A 162 1.12 -5.13 -6.40
C GLY A 162 2.60 -5.43 -6.46
N ASN A 163 3.21 -5.64 -5.29
CA ASN A 163 4.62 -5.97 -5.09
C ASN A 163 4.78 -6.94 -3.91
N ILE A 164 5.91 -7.64 -3.86
CA ILE A 164 6.21 -8.69 -2.85
C ILE A 164 5.22 -9.86 -2.96
N LEU A 165 4.64 -10.04 -4.15
CA LEU A 165 3.65 -11.07 -4.40
C LEU A 165 4.30 -12.44 -4.58
N SER A 166 3.55 -13.50 -4.27
CA SER A 166 3.92 -14.87 -4.61
C SER A 166 3.98 -15.11 -6.13
N GLY A 167 3.22 -14.36 -6.92
CA GLY A 167 3.18 -14.49 -8.38
C GLY A 167 2.26 -13.47 -9.06
N ALA A 168 2.25 -13.51 -10.39
CA ALA A 168 1.35 -12.71 -11.23
C ALA A 168 -0.12 -13.08 -11.02
N ASP A 169 -0.38 -14.34 -10.65
CA ASP A 169 -1.72 -14.89 -10.45
C ASP A 169 -2.50 -14.15 -9.36
N VAL A 170 -1.82 -13.51 -8.40
CA VAL A 170 -2.48 -12.63 -7.42
C VAL A 170 -3.22 -11.50 -8.13
N LEU A 171 -2.58 -10.79 -9.07
CA LEU A 171 -3.19 -9.67 -9.78
C LEU A 171 -4.24 -10.15 -10.79
N GLU A 172 -3.97 -11.26 -11.47
CA GLU A 172 -4.89 -11.86 -12.44
C GLU A 172 -6.21 -12.29 -11.77
N ARG A 173 -6.14 -12.89 -10.57
CA ARG A 173 -7.30 -13.24 -9.75
C ARG A 173 -8.12 -12.01 -9.34
N MET A 174 -7.44 -10.92 -8.96
CA MET A 174 -8.13 -9.65 -8.63
C MET A 174 -8.89 -9.11 -9.83
N GLU A 175 -8.25 -9.09 -11.00
CA GLU A 175 -8.86 -8.63 -12.24
C GLU A 175 -10.07 -9.49 -12.63
N GLU A 176 -9.89 -10.81 -12.67
CA GLU A 176 -10.97 -11.75 -13.02
C GLU A 176 -12.20 -11.55 -12.11
N ALA A 177 -11.99 -11.47 -10.80
CA ALA A 177 -13.08 -11.28 -9.85
C ALA A 177 -13.74 -9.89 -9.98
N PHE A 178 -12.96 -8.83 -10.20
CA PHE A 178 -13.50 -7.49 -10.44
C PHE A 178 -14.40 -7.44 -11.68
N LEU A 179 -13.95 -8.06 -12.78
CA LEU A 179 -14.65 -8.05 -14.08
C LEU A 179 -15.90 -8.94 -14.09
N THR A 180 -15.87 -10.06 -13.36
CA THR A 180 -16.96 -11.05 -13.37
C THR A 180 -18.02 -10.81 -12.30
N THR A 181 -17.71 -9.98 -11.30
CA THR A 181 -18.69 -9.62 -10.25
C THR A 181 -19.66 -8.58 -10.77
N GLU A 182 -20.96 -8.88 -10.67
CA GLU A 182 -22.03 -7.92 -11.00
C GLU A 182 -22.37 -7.03 -9.79
N GLY A 183 -23.05 -5.91 -10.06
CA GLY A 183 -23.53 -4.98 -9.03
C GLY A 183 -22.60 -3.78 -8.78
N ASP A 184 -22.77 -3.19 -7.59
CA ASP A 184 -22.16 -1.91 -7.19
C ASP A 184 -20.64 -1.99 -7.13
N LEU A 185 -19.97 -0.85 -7.34
CA LEU A 185 -18.50 -0.76 -7.35
C LEU A 185 -17.88 -1.30 -6.05
N THR A 186 -18.55 -1.04 -4.92
CA THR A 186 -18.17 -1.55 -3.59
C THR A 186 -17.99 -3.08 -3.60
N CYS A 187 -18.90 -3.82 -4.24
CA CYS A 187 -18.86 -5.28 -4.21
C CYS A 187 -17.87 -5.86 -5.22
N LYS A 188 -17.68 -5.20 -6.36
CA LYS A 188 -16.61 -5.55 -7.31
C LYS A 188 -15.22 -5.40 -6.68
N LEU A 189 -14.99 -4.30 -5.95
CA LEU A 189 -13.73 -4.07 -5.23
C LEU A 189 -13.50 -5.09 -4.12
N LEU A 190 -14.55 -5.44 -3.37
CA LEU A 190 -14.46 -6.48 -2.34
C LEU A 190 -14.13 -7.85 -2.95
N ALA A 191 -14.80 -8.22 -4.04
CA ALA A 191 -14.54 -9.48 -4.74
C ALA A 191 -13.09 -9.56 -5.27
N ALA A 192 -12.56 -8.45 -5.78
CA ALA A 192 -11.15 -8.36 -6.19
C ALA A 192 -10.21 -8.68 -5.02
N LEU A 193 -10.41 -8.05 -3.85
CA LEU A 193 -9.60 -8.35 -2.67
C LEU A 193 -9.75 -9.80 -2.21
N GLU A 194 -10.97 -10.34 -2.18
CA GLU A 194 -11.22 -11.73 -1.76
C GLU A 194 -10.51 -12.74 -2.65
N ALA A 195 -10.44 -12.50 -3.97
CA ALA A 195 -9.78 -13.39 -4.92
C ALA A 195 -8.26 -13.47 -4.73
N ALA A 196 -7.64 -12.43 -4.17
CA ALA A 196 -6.24 -12.40 -3.77
C ALA A 196 -6.00 -12.85 -2.31
N ALA A 197 -7.03 -13.09 -1.52
CA ALA A 197 -6.93 -13.35 -0.08
C ALA A 197 -6.58 -14.80 0.25
N PHE A 198 -5.38 -15.23 -0.12
CA PHE A 198 -4.84 -16.54 0.24
C PHE A 198 -3.49 -16.44 0.97
N PRO A 199 -3.14 -17.43 1.82
CA PRO A 199 -1.86 -17.44 2.54
C PRO A 199 -0.66 -17.25 1.62
N GLY A 200 0.15 -16.23 1.91
CA GLY A 200 1.35 -15.94 1.14
C GLY A 200 1.13 -15.15 -0.16
N ALA A 201 -0.08 -14.64 -0.44
CA ALA A 201 -0.29 -13.68 -1.53
C ALA A 201 0.68 -12.48 -1.38
N ASP A 202 0.77 -11.89 -0.18
CA ASP A 202 2.00 -11.24 0.27
C ASP A 202 2.97 -12.29 0.82
N THR A 203 4.15 -12.42 0.22
CA THR A 203 5.13 -13.43 0.66
C THR A 203 5.60 -13.25 2.11
N ARG A 204 5.49 -12.04 2.67
CA ARG A 204 5.82 -11.75 4.07
C ARG A 204 4.83 -12.35 5.06
N CYS A 205 3.58 -12.56 4.65
CA CYS A 205 2.50 -13.08 5.50
C CYS A 205 2.30 -14.59 5.38
N LEU A 206 3.13 -15.28 4.60
CA LEU A 206 3.09 -16.75 4.49
C LEU A 206 3.20 -17.43 5.86
N GLY A 207 4.12 -16.95 6.71
CA GLY A 207 4.29 -17.49 8.07
C GLY A 207 3.13 -17.17 9.03
N ASN A 208 2.30 -16.17 8.70
CA ASN A 208 1.08 -15.83 9.44
C ASN A 208 -0.14 -16.60 8.93
N ILE A 209 0.01 -17.40 7.87
CA ILE A 209 -1.07 -18.14 7.21
C ILE A 209 -2.19 -17.17 6.73
N THR A 210 -1.80 -15.96 6.31
CA THR A 210 -2.71 -14.95 5.75
C THR A 210 -2.13 -14.34 4.48
N SER A 211 -2.96 -13.59 3.76
CA SER A 211 -2.56 -12.77 2.62
C SER A 211 -1.96 -11.43 3.04
N SER A 212 -2.40 -10.91 4.20
CA SER A 212 -2.08 -9.55 4.67
C SER A 212 -2.20 -9.45 6.20
N LEU A 213 -1.83 -8.29 6.76
CA LEU A 213 -2.08 -7.88 8.15
C LEU A 213 -3.17 -6.81 8.26
N PHE A 214 -3.41 -6.05 7.19
CA PHE A 214 -4.57 -5.16 7.10
C PHE A 214 -5.19 -5.19 5.70
N ALA A 215 -6.46 -4.82 5.64
CA ALA A 215 -7.20 -4.58 4.41
C ALA A 215 -8.11 -3.36 4.59
N TYR A 216 -8.29 -2.59 3.53
CA TYR A 216 -9.24 -1.48 3.48
C TYR A 216 -10.01 -1.48 2.16
N LEU A 217 -11.19 -0.86 2.19
CA LEU A 217 -12.01 -0.56 1.03
C LEU A 217 -12.71 0.77 1.27
N LYS A 218 -12.64 1.66 0.28
CA LYS A 218 -13.40 2.91 0.26
C LYS A 218 -14.02 3.20 -1.09
N VAL A 219 -15.24 3.72 -1.06
CA VAL A 219 -16.00 4.16 -2.23
C VAL A 219 -16.70 5.47 -1.91
N ALA A 220 -16.59 6.44 -2.82
CA ALA A 220 -17.29 7.70 -2.76
C ALA A 220 -18.34 7.79 -3.88
N GLN A 221 -19.53 8.27 -3.51
CA GLN A 221 -20.56 8.69 -4.45
C GLN A 221 -20.20 10.08 -5.02
N PRO A 222 -20.71 10.46 -6.20
CA PRO A 222 -20.51 11.81 -6.75
C PRO A 222 -20.92 12.95 -5.82
N SER A 223 -21.89 12.70 -4.93
CA SER A 223 -22.40 13.67 -3.97
C SER A 223 -21.62 13.75 -2.66
N ASP A 224 -20.69 12.83 -2.42
CA ASP A 224 -19.94 12.80 -1.17
C ASP A 224 -18.99 14.01 -1.07
N PRO A 225 -18.81 14.61 0.12
CA PRO A 225 -17.76 15.59 0.33
C PRO A 225 -16.38 14.96 0.10
N LYS A 226 -15.40 15.79 -0.27
CA LYS A 226 -14.01 15.36 -0.35
C LYS A 226 -13.56 14.81 1.01
N ASP A 227 -12.85 13.69 0.99
CA ASP A 227 -12.31 13.00 2.18
C ASP A 227 -13.38 12.40 3.13
N GLU A 228 -14.66 12.44 2.77
CA GLU A 228 -15.78 11.87 3.54
C GLU A 228 -16.58 10.85 2.70
N PRO A 229 -15.96 9.73 2.26
CA PRO A 229 -16.64 8.71 1.47
C PRO A 229 -17.76 8.03 2.27
N SER A 230 -18.90 7.80 1.62
CA SER A 230 -20.05 7.07 2.19
C SER A 230 -19.73 5.61 2.54
N VAL A 231 -18.72 5.02 1.90
CA VAL A 231 -18.19 3.69 2.22
C VAL A 231 -16.71 3.83 2.58
N LEU A 232 -16.36 3.53 3.84
CA LEU A 232 -14.97 3.36 4.28
C LEU A 232 -14.92 2.29 5.37
N TYR A 233 -14.30 1.17 5.04
CA TYR A 233 -14.11 0.06 5.94
C TYR A 233 -12.66 -0.37 5.93
N SER A 234 -12.14 -0.69 7.10
CA SER A 234 -10.83 -1.30 7.24
C SER A 234 -10.79 -2.27 8.42
N VAL A 235 -9.79 -3.15 8.37
CA VAL A 235 -9.44 -4.10 9.43
C VAL A 235 -7.92 -4.18 9.53
N ARG A 236 -7.40 -4.15 10.76
CA ARG A 236 -6.02 -4.51 11.12
C ARG A 236 -6.00 -5.79 11.96
N THR A 237 -4.92 -6.55 11.82
CA THR A 237 -4.60 -7.74 12.60
C THR A 237 -3.11 -7.71 12.96
N ALA A 238 -2.72 -8.41 14.01
CA ALA A 238 -1.32 -8.53 14.41
C ALA A 238 -0.67 -9.76 13.80
N MET A 239 0.66 -9.70 13.63
CA MET A 239 1.44 -10.88 13.27
C MET A 239 1.27 -11.96 14.35
N GLY A 240 0.90 -13.18 13.95
CA GLY A 240 0.59 -14.31 14.81
C GLY A 240 -0.90 -14.47 15.16
N ASP A 241 -1.77 -13.55 14.74
CA ASP A 241 -3.22 -13.69 14.97
C ASP A 241 -3.86 -14.76 14.08
N GLU A 242 -3.22 -15.10 12.94
CA GLU A 242 -3.72 -16.04 11.93
C GLU A 242 -5.16 -15.73 11.45
N LYS A 243 -5.53 -14.44 11.47
CA LYS A 243 -6.84 -13.95 11.00
C LYS A 243 -6.68 -13.21 9.69
N GLU A 244 -7.32 -13.71 8.65
CA GLU A 244 -7.30 -13.08 7.32
C GLU A 244 -8.05 -11.73 7.30
N PRO A 245 -7.36 -10.58 7.16
CA PRO A 245 -7.99 -9.26 7.21
C PRO A 245 -9.06 -9.04 6.16
N VAL A 246 -8.89 -9.57 4.93
CA VAL A 246 -9.88 -9.42 3.85
C VAL A 246 -11.19 -10.14 4.20
N ILE A 247 -11.12 -11.31 4.83
CA ILE A 247 -12.29 -12.07 5.27
C ILE A 247 -13.01 -11.35 6.42
N LEU A 248 -12.25 -10.77 7.35
CA LEU A 248 -12.82 -9.95 8.42
C LEU A 248 -13.49 -8.67 7.88
N LEU A 249 -12.86 -8.01 6.90
CA LEU A 249 -13.40 -6.84 6.21
C LEU A 249 -14.75 -7.16 5.55
N ARG A 250 -14.82 -8.26 4.78
CA ARG A 250 -16.07 -8.74 4.19
C ARG A 250 -17.15 -8.98 5.25
N ASN A 251 -16.81 -9.67 6.34
CA ASN A 251 -17.78 -10.00 7.38
C ASN A 251 -18.34 -8.71 8.03
N LYS A 252 -17.48 -7.70 8.24
CA LYS A 252 -17.87 -6.37 8.74
C LYS A 252 -18.82 -5.68 7.76
N MET A 253 -18.48 -5.61 6.47
CA MET A 253 -19.33 -5.01 5.43
C MET A 253 -20.69 -5.72 5.30
N ARG A 254 -20.71 -7.06 5.34
CA ARG A 254 -21.95 -7.85 5.28
C ARG A 254 -22.86 -7.66 6.49
N ALA A 255 -22.28 -7.48 7.67
CA ALA A 255 -23.04 -7.17 8.89
C ALA A 255 -23.79 -5.83 8.77
N GLU A 256 -23.27 -4.90 7.98
CA GLU A 256 -23.88 -3.60 7.67
C GLU A 256 -24.77 -3.63 6.42
N GLY A 257 -24.93 -4.80 5.80
CA GLY A 257 -25.86 -5.02 4.69
C GLY A 257 -25.26 -4.81 3.29
N LEU A 258 -23.95 -4.57 3.18
CA LEU A 258 -23.25 -4.45 1.91
C LEU A 258 -22.88 -5.83 1.34
N CYS A 259 -22.92 -5.99 0.01
CA CYS A 259 -22.37 -7.15 -0.72
C CYS A 259 -22.84 -8.52 -0.20
N ARG A 260 -24.17 -8.67 -0.13
CA ARG A 260 -24.86 -9.89 0.31
C ARG A 260 -24.86 -10.98 -0.75
#